data_AF-A0A450UDV8-F1
#
_entry.id   AF-A0A450UDV8-F1
#
_cell.length_a   1.000
_cell.length_b   1.000
_cell.length_c   1.000
_cell.angle_alpha   90.00
_cell.angle_beta   90.00
_cell.angle_gamma   90.00
#
_symmetry.space_group_name_H-M   'P 1'
#
loop_
_entity.id
_entity.type
_entity.pdbx_description
1 polymer ?
#
loop_
_entity_poly.entity_id
_entity_poly.type
_entity_poly.pdbx_seq_one_letter_code
_entity_poly.pdbx_strand_id
1 'polypeptide(L)'
;MFSSINESSSRGGLVVPGSEGLPCSFPTRLHNWIEFYKAPIPAYQTPIMVHRFEAKLSWMGNSNRPLTTNTAILPRHLGLVDYETAWHAMRSFTDARDSDTADELWLLEHPAVFTLGQAARPEHLKNPQSIPVIHTDRGGQVTYHGPGQLVAYVLFDLDRRQIGIRRLVEILENSVIGLLSEAGIRSGGKKGAPGVYVQGRKLAALGLRVRRGCCYHGLSLNVEMDLTPFQWIDPCGYPGLSVTQLRDLGVSWGMEETASLFMRHLLTELEIKG
;
A
#
# COMPACT_ATOMS: atom_id res chain seq x y z
N MET A 1 71.49 -8.57 36.29
CA MET A 1 70.70 -9.37 35.32
C MET A 1 69.49 -9.89 36.07
N PHE A 2 68.30 -9.71 35.49
CA PHE A 2 66.95 -10.06 36.00
C PHE A 2 66.17 -9.00 36.81
N SER A 3 65.04 -8.65 36.18
CA SER A 3 63.72 -8.26 36.68
C SER A 3 63.56 -7.05 37.61
N SER A 4 62.88 -6.04 37.08
CA SER A 4 62.13 -5.05 37.87
C SER A 4 60.72 -4.92 37.28
N ILE A 5 59.76 -5.52 37.98
CA ILE A 5 58.34 -5.18 37.94
C ILE A 5 58.20 -3.92 38.79
N ASN A 6 57.44 -2.93 38.34
CA ASN A 6 57.12 -1.75 39.13
C ASN A 6 55.62 -1.71 39.44
N GLU A 7 55.32 -1.50 40.71
CA GLU A 7 54.02 -1.47 41.36
C GLU A 7 53.41 -0.06 41.40
N SER A 8 52.08 -0.02 41.49
CA SER A 8 51.25 0.96 42.24
C SER A 8 51.13 2.38 41.64
N SER A 9 50.08 3.18 41.83
CA SER A 9 48.99 3.21 42.82
C SER A 9 47.86 4.16 42.36
N SER A 10 46.61 3.79 42.66
CA SER A 10 45.46 4.60 43.13
C SER A 10 45.21 6.05 42.62
N ARG A 11 43.96 6.31 42.19
CA ARG A 11 42.94 7.21 42.81
C ARG A 11 41.96 7.76 41.76
N GLY A 12 40.71 7.92 42.17
CA GLY A 12 39.84 8.97 41.61
C GLY A 12 38.52 8.44 41.05
N GLY A 13 37.53 8.31 41.92
CA GLY A 13 36.14 8.18 41.49
C GLY A 13 35.65 9.46 40.83
N LEU A 14 34.79 9.29 39.82
CA LEU A 14 33.88 10.31 39.35
C LEU A 14 32.53 9.65 39.06
N VAL A 15 31.58 10.01 39.94
CA VAL A 15 30.16 9.73 39.82
C VAL A 15 29.62 10.58 38.68
N VAL A 16 28.96 9.96 37.71
CA VAL A 16 28.15 10.65 36.69
C VAL A 16 26.69 10.21 36.89
N PRO A 17 25.73 11.13 37.02
CA PRO A 17 24.36 10.83 37.41
C PRO A 17 23.57 10.18 36.26
N GLY A 18 22.59 9.36 36.66
CA GLY A 18 21.79 8.52 35.79
C GLY A 18 20.98 9.31 34.76
N SER A 19 21.12 8.88 33.50
CA SER A 19 20.07 9.00 32.51
C SER A 19 19.06 7.90 32.78
N GLU A 20 17.86 8.27 33.21
CA GLU A 20 16.70 7.39 33.28
C GLU A 20 16.49 6.74 31.91
N GLY A 21 16.82 5.45 31.83
CA GLY A 21 16.48 4.61 30.69
C GLY A 21 14.98 4.36 30.71
N LEU A 22 14.27 4.92 29.73
CA LEU A 22 12.95 4.43 29.37
C LEU A 22 13.11 3.02 28.76
N PRO A 23 12.50 1.97 29.31
CA PRO A 23 12.54 0.66 28.69
C PRO A 23 11.64 0.66 27.45
N CYS A 24 12.24 0.59 26.25
CA CYS A 24 11.57 0.07 25.06
C CYS A 24 11.35 -1.44 25.24
N SER A 25 10.33 -1.82 25.99
CA SER A 25 9.84 -3.19 26.03
C SER A 25 8.81 -3.40 24.92
N PHE A 26 9.21 -4.10 23.86
CA PHE A 26 8.30 -4.70 22.90
C PHE A 26 7.44 -5.76 23.61
N PRO A 27 6.10 -5.73 23.54
CA PRO A 27 5.31 -6.86 23.98
C PRO A 27 5.37 -7.97 22.91
N THR A 28 6.26 -8.93 23.11
CA THR A 28 6.12 -10.28 22.56
C THR A 28 4.87 -10.92 23.13
N ARG A 29 3.77 -10.93 22.36
CA ARG A 29 2.70 -11.93 22.44
C ARG A 29 1.92 -11.92 21.12
N LEU A 30 2.22 -12.88 20.25
CA LEU A 30 1.19 -13.45 19.38
C LEU A 30 0.06 -13.90 20.30
N HIS A 31 -1.09 -13.26 20.24
CA HIS A 31 -2.46 -13.76 20.47
C HIS A 31 -3.39 -12.53 20.58
N ASN A 32 -4.40 -12.46 19.70
CA ASN A 32 -5.55 -11.53 19.66
C ASN A 32 -5.44 -10.17 18.94
N TRP A 33 -5.05 -10.16 17.67
CA TRP A 33 -5.38 -9.05 16.75
C TRP A 33 -6.81 -9.10 16.19
N ILE A 34 -7.50 -10.26 16.26
CA ILE A 34 -8.92 -10.41 15.87
C ILE A 34 -9.84 -9.54 16.74
N GLU A 35 -9.44 -9.22 17.99
CA GLU A 35 -10.19 -8.35 18.89
C GLU A 35 -9.92 -6.85 18.66
N PHE A 36 -8.78 -6.48 18.05
CA PHE A 36 -8.50 -5.07 17.70
C PHE A 36 -9.48 -4.53 16.64
N TYR A 37 -9.99 -5.41 15.77
CA TYR A 37 -11.05 -5.09 14.79
C TYR A 37 -12.46 -5.02 15.38
N LYS A 38 -12.65 -5.35 16.67
CA LYS A 38 -13.96 -5.25 17.35
C LYS A 38 -14.09 -4.00 18.24
N ALA A 39 -13.01 -3.27 18.48
CA ALA A 39 -13.07 -2.05 19.29
C ALA A 39 -13.56 -0.86 18.44
N PRO A 40 -14.54 -0.05 18.92
CA PRO A 40 -14.89 1.20 18.25
C PRO A 40 -13.71 2.17 18.28
N ILE A 41 -13.24 2.58 17.10
CA ILE A 41 -12.13 3.53 16.93
C ILE A 41 -12.65 4.96 17.18
N PRO A 42 -11.92 5.81 17.93
CA PRO A 42 -12.38 7.16 18.28
C PRO A 42 -12.64 8.00 17.03
N ALA A 43 -13.83 8.59 16.98
CA ALA A 43 -14.29 9.43 15.90
C ALA A 43 -13.50 10.75 15.86
N TYR A 44 -12.57 10.88 14.92
CA TYR A 44 -12.21 12.20 14.41
C TYR A 44 -13.23 12.56 13.33
N GLN A 45 -14.30 13.23 13.79
CA GLN A 45 -15.37 13.73 12.94
C GLN A 45 -14.89 14.94 12.14
N THR A 46 -14.83 14.80 10.82
CA THR A 46 -15.49 15.72 9.89
C THR A 46 -15.86 14.96 8.62
N PRO A 47 -17.15 14.76 8.31
CA PRO A 47 -17.56 14.27 7.00
C PRO A 47 -17.43 15.38 5.96
N ILE A 48 -16.70 15.12 4.86
CA ILE A 48 -16.79 15.95 3.65
C ILE A 48 -18.15 15.62 3.00
N MET A 49 -19.08 16.58 3.03
CA MET A 49 -20.37 16.45 2.34
C MET A 49 -20.16 16.49 0.83
N VAL A 50 -20.57 15.42 0.14
CA VAL A 50 -20.81 15.46 -1.30
C VAL A 50 -22.27 15.89 -1.51
N HIS A 51 -22.47 17.00 -2.23
CA HIS A 51 -23.79 17.57 -2.48
C HIS A 51 -24.71 16.59 -3.23
N ARG A 52 -25.88 16.32 -2.63
CA ARG A 52 -26.95 15.48 -3.17
C ARG A 52 -27.78 16.26 -4.18
N PHE A 53 -27.84 15.80 -5.43
CA PHE A 53 -28.84 16.24 -6.41
C PHE A 53 -30.12 15.42 -6.23
N GLU A 54 -31.25 16.08 -5.94
CA GLU A 54 -32.57 15.45 -5.94
C GLU A 54 -33.12 15.42 -7.37
N ALA A 55 -33.37 14.22 -7.90
CA ALA A 55 -34.17 14.03 -9.10
C ALA A 55 -35.61 13.68 -8.70
N LYS A 56 -36.55 14.59 -9.03
CA LYS A 56 -37.99 14.30 -9.09
C LYS A 56 -38.26 13.37 -10.28
N LEU A 57 -39.03 12.30 -10.06
CA LEU A 57 -40.07 11.82 -10.98
C LEU A 57 -40.91 10.71 -10.32
N SER A 58 -42.23 10.87 -10.44
CA SER A 58 -43.31 10.01 -9.98
C SER A 58 -43.66 8.92 -11.00
N TRP A 59 -43.86 7.65 -10.60
CA TRP A 59 -45.14 6.88 -10.58
C TRP A 59 -44.93 5.35 -10.62
N MET A 60 -45.60 4.70 -9.65
CA MET A 60 -46.11 3.31 -9.50
C MET A 60 -45.29 2.06 -9.89
N GLY A 61 -44.90 1.29 -8.86
CA GLY A 61 -44.53 -0.12 -8.94
C GLY A 61 -43.75 -0.60 -7.70
N ASN A 62 -44.45 -1.21 -6.75
CA ASN A 62 -43.97 -1.55 -5.40
C ASN A 62 -42.84 -2.61 -5.37
N SER A 63 -41.62 -2.21 -4.96
CA SER A 63 -40.75 -3.01 -4.08
C SER A 63 -39.80 -2.06 -3.33
N ASN A 64 -40.18 -1.79 -2.08
CA ASN A 64 -39.65 -0.71 -1.27
C ASN A 64 -38.36 -1.14 -0.55
N ARG A 65 -37.20 -0.85 -1.15
CA ARG A 65 -35.95 -0.56 -0.42
C ARG A 65 -35.25 0.59 -1.16
N PRO A 66 -35.03 1.76 -0.54
CA PRO A 66 -34.05 2.68 -1.08
C PRO A 66 -32.68 2.01 -0.90
N LEU A 67 -32.13 1.47 -1.99
CA LEU A 67 -30.71 1.14 -2.08
C LEU A 67 -29.95 2.46 -2.00
N THR A 68 -29.73 2.94 -0.79
CA THR A 68 -28.64 3.86 -0.52
C THR A 68 -27.37 3.04 -0.70
N THR A 69 -26.90 2.92 -1.94
CA THR A 69 -25.61 2.28 -2.19
C THR A 69 -24.57 3.16 -1.52
N ASN A 70 -24.03 2.70 -0.39
CA ASN A 70 -22.94 3.37 0.28
C ASN A 70 -21.71 3.29 -0.63
N THR A 71 -21.49 4.33 -1.43
CA THR A 71 -20.34 4.46 -2.35
C THR A 71 -19.14 5.12 -1.69
N ALA A 72 -19.27 5.53 -0.42
CA ALA A 72 -18.19 6.13 0.34
C ALA A 72 -17.01 5.16 0.46
N ILE A 73 -15.80 5.71 0.26
CA ILE A 73 -14.54 5.00 0.48
C ILE A 73 -13.98 5.51 1.80
N LEU A 74 -13.66 4.59 2.71
CA LEU A 74 -13.01 4.91 3.98
C LEU A 74 -11.49 4.79 3.82
N PRO A 75 -10.74 5.90 3.84
CA PRO A 75 -9.28 5.83 3.84
C PRO A 75 -8.75 5.34 5.19
N ARG A 76 -7.71 4.52 5.15
CA ARG A 76 -6.97 4.01 6.31
C ARG A 76 -5.48 4.26 6.11
N HIS A 77 -4.87 5.08 6.95
CA HIS A 77 -3.41 5.26 6.97
C HIS A 77 -2.84 4.34 8.05
N LEU A 78 -2.13 3.28 7.65
CA LEU A 78 -1.71 2.21 8.56
C LEU A 78 -0.22 2.29 8.94
N GLY A 79 0.55 3.18 8.31
CA GLY A 79 1.99 3.30 8.53
C GLY A 79 2.76 2.09 8.00
N LEU A 80 3.79 1.65 8.74
CA LEU A 80 4.61 0.49 8.37
C LEU A 80 3.98 -0.80 8.91
N VAL A 81 3.59 -1.72 8.02
CA VAL A 81 2.87 -2.95 8.37
C VAL A 81 3.58 -4.17 7.79
N ASP A 82 3.64 -5.27 8.53
CA ASP A 82 4.11 -6.56 7.98
C ASP A 82 3.23 -7.05 6.81
N TYR A 83 3.84 -7.68 5.81
CA TYR A 83 3.14 -8.05 4.58
C TYR A 83 2.10 -9.14 4.80
N GLU A 84 2.43 -10.23 5.50
CA GLU A 84 1.49 -11.33 5.75
C GLU A 84 0.32 -10.85 6.61
N THR A 85 0.61 -9.99 7.60
CA THR A 85 -0.40 -9.37 8.45
C THR A 85 -1.41 -8.56 7.62
N ALA A 86 -0.94 -7.66 6.75
CA ALA A 86 -1.82 -6.87 5.88
C ALA A 86 -2.59 -7.76 4.89
N TRP A 87 -1.93 -8.76 4.31
CA TRP A 87 -2.54 -9.68 3.36
C TRP A 87 -3.68 -10.50 3.99
N HIS A 88 -3.44 -11.08 5.16
CA HIS A 88 -4.48 -11.79 5.89
C HIS A 88 -5.62 -10.88 6.32
N ALA A 89 -5.34 -9.65 6.75
CA ALA A 89 -6.38 -8.67 7.07
C ALA A 89 -7.24 -8.33 5.86
N MET A 90 -6.64 -8.08 4.68
CA MET A 90 -7.39 -7.83 3.44
C MET A 90 -8.30 -9.00 3.08
N ARG A 91 -7.79 -10.23 3.22
CA ARG A 91 -8.55 -11.46 2.92
C ARG A 91 -9.71 -11.64 3.89
N SER A 92 -9.49 -11.44 5.18
CA SER A 92 -10.53 -11.51 6.22
C SER A 92 -11.59 -10.44 6.04
N PHE A 93 -11.21 -9.20 5.76
CA PHE A 93 -12.14 -8.11 5.43
C PHE A 93 -13.01 -8.48 4.23
N THR A 94 -12.38 -8.96 3.15
CA THR A 94 -13.07 -9.34 1.92
C THR A 94 -14.02 -10.54 2.12
N ASP A 95 -13.73 -11.43 3.07
CA ASP A 95 -14.58 -12.58 3.38
C ASP A 95 -15.76 -12.27 4.29
N ALA A 96 -15.57 -11.33 5.22
CA ALA A 96 -16.57 -10.96 6.20
C ALA A 96 -17.53 -9.87 5.71
N ARG A 97 -17.19 -9.16 4.62
CA ARG A 97 -18.02 -8.07 4.09
C ARG A 97 -19.38 -8.54 3.58
N ASP A 98 -20.35 -7.66 3.74
CA ASP A 98 -21.71 -7.75 3.23
C ASP A 98 -22.05 -6.54 2.34
N SER A 99 -23.33 -6.40 1.97
CA SER A 99 -23.80 -5.30 1.12
C SER A 99 -23.64 -3.92 1.76
N ASP A 100 -23.58 -3.85 3.09
CA ASP A 100 -23.60 -2.62 3.87
C ASP A 100 -22.17 -2.21 4.29
N THR A 101 -21.21 -3.13 4.18
CA THR A 101 -19.79 -2.89 4.44
C THR A 101 -19.23 -1.88 3.44
N ALA A 102 -18.79 -0.72 3.94
CA ALA A 102 -18.18 0.33 3.12
C ALA A 102 -16.89 -0.17 2.43
N ASP A 103 -16.56 0.43 1.30
CA ASP A 103 -15.26 0.17 0.66
C ASP A 103 -14.15 0.86 1.44
N GLU A 104 -12.96 0.24 1.48
CA GLU A 104 -11.80 0.84 2.14
C GLU A 104 -10.62 1.01 1.17
N LEU A 105 -9.83 2.07 1.42
CA LEU A 105 -8.54 2.32 0.78
C LEU A 105 -7.47 2.29 1.87
N TRP A 106 -6.60 1.28 1.87
CA TRP A 106 -5.52 1.19 2.85
C TRP A 106 -4.23 1.74 2.25
N LEU A 107 -3.62 2.71 2.93
CA LEU A 107 -2.42 3.42 2.53
C LEU A 107 -1.34 3.12 3.59
N LEU A 108 -0.27 2.47 3.16
CA LEU A 108 0.75 1.93 4.06
C LEU A 108 2.09 1.76 3.37
N GLU A 109 3.08 1.36 4.16
CA GLU A 109 4.38 0.87 3.73
C GLU A 109 4.60 -0.54 4.26
N HIS A 110 5.50 -1.29 3.62
CA HIS A 110 5.95 -2.59 4.12
C HIS A 110 7.43 -2.55 4.49
N PRO A 111 7.88 -3.32 5.50
CA PRO A 111 9.27 -3.74 5.60
C PRO A 111 9.72 -4.40 4.30
N ALA A 112 11.04 -4.47 4.08
CA ALA A 112 11.59 -5.09 2.87
C ALA A 112 11.05 -6.51 2.66
N VAL A 113 10.42 -6.76 1.52
CA VAL A 113 9.79 -8.05 1.19
C VAL A 113 9.70 -8.25 -0.32
N PHE A 114 10.01 -9.47 -0.78
CA PHE A 114 9.66 -9.94 -2.10
C PHE A 114 8.33 -10.67 -2.06
N THR A 115 7.47 -10.40 -3.03
CA THR A 115 6.17 -11.09 -3.14
C THR A 115 6.04 -11.77 -4.49
N LEU A 116 5.57 -13.01 -4.49
CA LEU A 116 5.36 -13.84 -5.67
C LEU A 116 3.85 -13.98 -5.90
N GLY A 117 3.33 -13.27 -6.91
CA GLY A 117 1.92 -13.37 -7.32
C GLY A 117 1.56 -14.69 -8.00
N GLN A 118 0.30 -14.86 -8.37
CA GLN A 118 -0.22 -16.11 -8.93
C GLN A 118 0.44 -16.54 -10.25
N ALA A 119 0.95 -15.59 -11.04
CA ALA A 119 1.64 -15.87 -12.30
C ALA A 119 3.15 -15.98 -12.12
N ALA A 120 3.66 -15.82 -10.89
CA ALA A 120 5.09 -15.77 -10.59
C ALA A 120 5.81 -17.04 -11.04
N ARG A 121 6.91 -16.85 -11.76
CA ARG A 121 7.85 -17.91 -12.10
C ARG A 121 9.09 -17.81 -11.19
N PRO A 122 9.55 -18.91 -10.58
CA PRO A 122 10.73 -18.91 -9.72
C PRO A 122 11.98 -18.33 -10.40
N GLU A 123 12.12 -18.53 -11.72
CA GLU A 123 13.23 -18.01 -12.52
C GLU A 123 13.38 -16.49 -12.52
N HIS A 124 12.31 -15.74 -12.23
CA HIS A 124 12.34 -14.28 -12.13
C HIS A 124 12.82 -13.77 -10.78
N LEU A 125 13.05 -14.66 -9.80
CA LEU A 125 13.69 -14.33 -8.53
C LEU A 125 15.14 -14.82 -8.58
N LYS A 126 16.09 -13.89 -8.74
CA LYS A 126 17.49 -14.23 -8.98
C LYS A 126 18.26 -14.44 -7.68
N ASN A 127 18.17 -13.50 -6.75
CA ASN A 127 18.90 -13.55 -5.48
C ASN A 127 18.19 -12.76 -4.37
N PRO A 128 17.29 -13.38 -3.59
CA PRO A 128 16.54 -12.67 -2.55
C PRO A 128 17.40 -12.21 -1.36
N GLN A 129 18.65 -12.68 -1.23
CA GLN A 129 19.49 -12.47 -0.06
C GLN A 129 18.74 -12.81 1.25
N SER A 130 18.73 -11.91 2.23
CA SER A 130 18.01 -12.06 3.50
C SER A 130 16.60 -11.48 3.49
N ILE A 131 16.12 -10.94 2.37
CA ILE A 131 14.78 -10.35 2.27
C ILE A 131 13.75 -11.49 2.19
N PRO A 132 12.69 -11.49 3.04
CA PRO A 132 11.64 -12.51 3.00
C PRO A 132 10.97 -12.60 1.63
N VAL A 133 10.61 -13.82 1.23
CA VAL A 133 9.90 -14.10 -0.01
C VAL A 133 8.55 -14.74 0.33
N ILE A 134 7.46 -14.04 -0.01
CA ILE A 134 6.10 -14.46 0.33
C ILE A 134 5.31 -14.78 -0.95
N HIS A 135 4.75 -15.98 -1.01
CA HIS A 135 3.78 -16.34 -2.04
C HIS A 135 2.41 -15.77 -1.69
N THR A 136 1.82 -15.03 -2.61
CA THR A 136 0.58 -14.26 -2.40
C THR A 136 -0.41 -14.54 -3.53
N ASP A 137 -1.68 -14.24 -3.29
CA ASP A 137 -2.76 -14.49 -4.23
C ASP A 137 -3.07 -13.32 -5.17
N ARG A 138 -2.31 -12.22 -5.10
CA ARG A 138 -2.41 -11.14 -6.11
C ARG A 138 -2.04 -11.63 -7.51
N GLY A 139 -2.64 -11.00 -8.52
CA GLY A 139 -2.18 -11.15 -9.90
C GLY A 139 -0.72 -10.70 -10.10
N GLY A 140 -0.15 -11.11 -11.23
CA GLY A 140 1.20 -10.72 -11.65
C GLY A 140 2.31 -11.66 -11.20
N GLN A 141 3.54 -11.25 -11.53
CA GLN A 141 4.79 -11.97 -11.27
C GLN A 141 5.39 -11.57 -9.91
N VAL A 142 6.71 -11.68 -9.76
CA VAL A 142 7.49 -11.15 -8.64
C VAL A 142 7.48 -9.61 -8.59
N THR A 143 7.48 -9.04 -7.38
CA THR A 143 7.77 -7.62 -7.11
C THR A 143 8.45 -7.46 -5.75
N TYR A 144 8.94 -6.26 -5.47
CA TYR A 144 9.53 -5.85 -4.19
C TYR A 144 8.71 -4.72 -3.55
N HIS A 145 8.58 -4.77 -2.23
CA HIS A 145 8.08 -3.69 -1.38
C HIS A 145 9.09 -3.39 -0.28
N GLY A 146 9.15 -2.14 0.15
CA GLY A 146 10.03 -1.70 1.24
C GLY A 146 9.68 -0.29 1.71
N PRO A 147 10.34 0.20 2.77
CA PRO A 147 10.16 1.57 3.26
C PRO A 147 10.44 2.60 2.16
N GLY A 148 9.66 3.66 2.12
CA GLY A 148 9.70 4.68 1.07
C GLY A 148 8.83 4.37 -0.16
N GLN A 149 8.03 3.30 -0.12
CA GLN A 149 7.08 2.93 -1.17
C GLN A 149 5.65 3.06 -0.65
N LEU A 150 4.84 3.90 -1.28
CA LEU A 150 3.42 3.97 -0.98
C LEU A 150 2.74 2.71 -1.53
N VAL A 151 2.14 1.91 -0.66
CA VAL A 151 1.28 0.79 -1.03
C VAL A 151 -0.18 1.18 -0.76
N ALA A 152 -0.98 1.16 -1.81
CA ALA A 152 -2.40 1.49 -1.79
C ALA A 152 -3.22 0.24 -2.10
N TYR A 153 -3.86 -0.35 -1.09
CA TYR A 153 -4.78 -1.47 -1.26
C TYR A 153 -6.22 -1.00 -1.40
N VAL A 154 -6.91 -1.47 -2.45
CA VAL A 154 -8.29 -1.11 -2.80
C VAL A 154 -9.24 -2.24 -2.46
N LEU A 155 -9.91 -2.15 -1.31
CA LEU A 155 -10.81 -3.18 -0.81
C LEU A 155 -12.26 -2.92 -1.28
N PHE A 156 -12.48 -2.98 -2.60
CA PHE A 156 -13.69 -2.49 -3.24
C PHE A 156 -14.68 -3.61 -3.61
N ASP A 157 -15.97 -3.38 -3.42
CA ASP A 157 -17.04 -4.18 -4.03
C ASP A 157 -17.23 -3.70 -5.48
N LEU A 158 -16.79 -4.52 -6.43
CA LEU A 158 -16.82 -4.16 -7.84
C LEU A 158 -18.23 -4.20 -8.42
N ASP A 159 -19.07 -5.11 -7.92
CA ASP A 159 -20.45 -5.27 -8.37
C ASP A 159 -21.29 -4.08 -7.92
N ARG A 160 -21.17 -3.67 -6.64
CA ARG A 160 -21.82 -2.47 -6.10
C ARG A 160 -21.37 -1.20 -6.82
N ARG A 161 -20.09 -1.12 -7.20
CA ARG A 161 -19.54 0.01 -7.96
C ARG A 161 -19.85 -0.05 -9.45
N GLN A 162 -20.29 -1.20 -9.97
CA GLN A 162 -20.45 -1.44 -11.40
C GLN A 162 -19.15 -1.19 -12.19
N ILE A 163 -18.00 -1.52 -11.59
CA ILE A 163 -16.67 -1.31 -12.20
C ILE A 163 -16.04 -2.66 -12.51
N GLY A 164 -15.81 -2.93 -13.80
CA GLY A 164 -15.04 -4.11 -14.21
C GLY A 164 -13.55 -4.01 -13.83
N ILE A 165 -12.89 -5.15 -13.64
CA ILE A 165 -11.48 -5.19 -13.20
C ILE A 165 -10.53 -4.41 -14.12
N ARG A 166 -10.75 -4.43 -15.44
CA ARG A 166 -9.93 -3.68 -16.41
C ARG A 166 -10.08 -2.17 -16.20
N ARG A 167 -11.31 -1.70 -15.96
CA ARG A 167 -11.59 -0.30 -15.67
C ARG A 167 -10.96 0.13 -14.34
N LEU A 168 -10.97 -0.73 -13.31
CA LEU A 168 -10.27 -0.44 -12.06
C LEU A 168 -8.75 -0.32 -12.25
N VAL A 169 -8.14 -1.16 -13.10
CA VAL A 169 -6.73 -1.04 -13.46
C VAL A 169 -6.45 0.32 -14.11
N GLU A 170 -7.26 0.71 -15.09
CA GLU A 170 -7.15 2.02 -15.77
C GLU A 170 -7.30 3.18 -14.79
N ILE A 171 -8.28 3.12 -13.88
CA ILE A 171 -8.50 4.13 -12.83
C ILE A 171 -7.25 4.29 -11.96
N LEU A 172 -6.67 3.18 -11.50
CA LEU A 172 -5.46 3.21 -10.66
C LEU A 172 -4.24 3.76 -11.42
N GLU A 173 -4.06 3.36 -12.69
CA GLU A 173 -3.00 3.89 -13.54
C GLU A 173 -3.18 5.40 -13.78
N ASN A 174 -4.39 5.83 -14.16
CA ASN A 174 -4.72 7.23 -14.37
C ASN A 174 -4.57 8.06 -13.10
N SER A 175 -4.83 7.48 -11.92
CA SER A 175 -4.65 8.18 -10.64
C SER A 175 -3.19 8.59 -10.43
N VAL A 176 -2.26 7.70 -10.77
CA VAL A 176 -0.82 7.99 -10.70
C VAL A 176 -0.39 8.92 -11.83
N ILE A 177 -0.94 8.76 -13.04
CA ILE A 177 -0.66 9.66 -14.17
C ILE A 177 -1.10 11.10 -13.87
N GLY A 178 -2.29 11.27 -13.29
CA GLY A 178 -2.83 12.56 -12.85
C GLY A 178 -1.94 13.20 -11.79
N LEU A 179 -1.53 12.42 -10.78
CA LEU A 179 -0.57 12.85 -9.77
C LEU A 179 0.75 13.34 -10.40
N LEU A 180 1.32 12.59 -11.35
CA LEU A 180 2.56 12.97 -12.02
C LEU A 180 2.41 14.21 -12.91
N SER A 181 1.23 14.43 -13.49
CA SER A 181 0.92 15.61 -14.28
C SER A 181 1.05 16.90 -13.46
N GLU A 182 0.73 16.86 -12.15
CA GLU A 182 0.92 18.02 -11.26
C GLU A 182 2.39 18.40 -11.08
N ALA A 183 3.30 17.43 -11.19
CA ALA A 183 4.74 17.66 -11.22
C ALA A 183 5.29 17.94 -12.64
N GLY A 184 4.43 18.06 -13.65
CA GLY A 184 4.83 18.24 -15.04
C GLY A 184 5.51 17.02 -15.67
N ILE A 185 5.35 15.83 -15.08
CA ILE A 185 5.99 14.59 -15.52
C ILE A 185 5.06 13.84 -16.47
N ARG A 186 5.52 13.63 -17.71
CA ARG A 186 4.81 12.78 -18.67
C ARG A 186 5.00 11.32 -18.30
N SER A 187 3.89 10.60 -18.21
CA SER A 187 3.84 9.19 -17.82
C SER A 187 2.73 8.46 -18.56
N GLY A 188 2.71 7.14 -18.48
CA GLY A 188 1.64 6.34 -19.07
C GLY A 188 1.67 4.87 -18.66
N GLY A 189 0.57 4.18 -18.93
CA GLY A 189 0.48 2.72 -18.82
C GLY A 189 1.17 2.00 -19.99
N LYS A 190 1.38 0.69 -19.84
CA LYS A 190 1.94 -0.17 -20.89
C LYS A 190 1.03 -1.36 -21.14
N LYS A 191 0.59 -1.54 -22.39
CA LYS A 191 -0.25 -2.68 -22.79
C LYS A 191 0.44 -4.00 -22.44
N GLY A 192 -0.27 -4.86 -21.70
CA GLY A 192 0.23 -6.17 -21.27
C GLY A 192 1.15 -6.15 -20.04
N ALA A 193 1.50 -4.98 -19.52
CA ALA A 193 2.36 -4.84 -18.35
C ALA A 193 1.80 -3.78 -17.38
N PRO A 194 0.75 -4.10 -16.61
CA PRO A 194 0.06 -3.13 -15.74
C PRO A 194 0.99 -2.36 -14.81
N GLY A 195 0.69 -1.08 -14.62
CA GLY A 195 1.49 -0.12 -13.86
C GLY A 195 1.80 1.14 -14.67
N VAL A 196 2.48 2.10 -14.02
CA VAL A 196 2.80 3.40 -14.63
C VAL A 196 4.30 3.52 -14.87
N TYR A 197 4.65 4.06 -16.04
CA TYR A 197 6.01 4.16 -16.53
C TYR A 197 6.36 5.61 -16.89
N VAL A 198 7.61 5.98 -16.63
CA VAL A 198 8.21 7.26 -17.01
C VAL A 198 9.47 6.96 -17.82
N GLN A 199 9.50 7.42 -19.07
CA GLN A 199 10.63 7.16 -19.99
C GLN A 199 11.00 5.66 -20.07
N GLY A 200 10.01 4.78 -20.09
CA GLY A 200 10.19 3.32 -20.14
C GLY A 200 10.60 2.66 -18.83
N ARG A 201 10.89 3.43 -17.77
CA ARG A 201 11.19 2.93 -16.42
C ARG A 201 9.89 2.79 -15.63
N LYS A 202 9.75 1.70 -14.88
CA LYS A 202 8.55 1.45 -14.07
C LYS A 202 8.58 2.29 -12.79
N LEU A 203 7.55 3.09 -12.56
CA LEU A 203 7.39 3.90 -11.35
C LEU A 203 6.39 3.26 -10.37
N ALA A 204 5.29 2.73 -10.89
CA ALA A 204 4.25 2.10 -10.08
C ALA A 204 3.93 0.70 -10.60
N ALA A 205 3.74 -0.25 -9.70
CA ALA A 205 3.32 -1.62 -10.00
C ALA A 205 1.87 -1.83 -9.56
N LEU A 206 1.16 -2.70 -10.27
CA LEU A 206 -0.24 -2.98 -9.99
C LEU A 206 -0.47 -4.50 -10.00
N GLY A 207 -1.13 -4.99 -8.95
CA GLY A 207 -1.52 -6.38 -8.80
C GLY A 207 -2.77 -6.48 -7.95
N LEU A 208 -3.87 -6.95 -8.55
CA LEU A 208 -5.17 -7.06 -7.91
C LEU A 208 -5.57 -8.53 -7.73
N ARG A 209 -6.44 -8.79 -6.77
CA ARG A 209 -7.17 -10.06 -6.63
C ARG A 209 -8.66 -9.76 -6.57
N VAL A 210 -9.44 -10.53 -7.34
CA VAL A 210 -10.91 -10.51 -7.25
C VAL A 210 -11.39 -11.81 -6.64
N ARG A 211 -12.29 -11.70 -5.66
CA ARG A 211 -12.94 -12.81 -4.97
C ARG A 211 -14.36 -12.41 -4.61
N ARG A 212 -15.35 -13.20 -5.06
CA ARG A 212 -16.79 -12.96 -4.80
C ARG A 212 -17.23 -11.52 -5.16
N GLY A 213 -16.87 -11.05 -6.36
CA GLY A 213 -17.21 -9.68 -6.80
C GLY A 213 -16.40 -8.57 -6.12
N CYS A 214 -15.56 -8.89 -5.14
CA CYS A 214 -14.80 -7.91 -4.35
C CYS A 214 -13.30 -7.96 -4.67
N CYS A 215 -12.67 -6.80 -4.72
CA CYS A 215 -11.26 -6.62 -5.00
C CYS A 215 -10.46 -6.35 -3.72
N TYR A 216 -9.19 -6.78 -3.70
CA TYR A 216 -8.15 -6.36 -2.74
C TYR A 216 -6.77 -6.53 -3.39
N HIS A 217 -5.71 -6.21 -2.63
CA HIS A 217 -4.42 -5.74 -3.15
C HIS A 217 -4.60 -4.41 -3.88
N GLY A 218 -3.69 -4.03 -4.77
CA GLY A 218 -3.74 -2.69 -5.34
C GLY A 218 -2.50 -2.28 -6.11
N LEU A 219 -2.03 -1.08 -5.79
CA LEU A 219 -0.94 -0.40 -6.47
C LEU A 219 0.17 -0.06 -5.48
N SER A 220 1.42 -0.17 -5.92
CA SER A 220 2.58 0.32 -5.19
C SER A 220 3.29 1.40 -6.00
N LEU A 221 3.50 2.58 -5.41
CA LEU A 221 4.15 3.75 -5.99
C LEU A 221 5.49 4.01 -5.28
N ASN A 222 6.59 3.98 -6.04
CA ASN A 222 7.91 4.23 -5.50
C ASN A 222 8.11 5.72 -5.24
N VAL A 223 8.26 6.12 -3.96
CA VAL A 223 8.41 7.53 -3.56
C VAL A 223 9.89 7.85 -3.35
N GLU A 224 10.48 7.28 -2.31
CA GLU A 224 11.88 7.46 -1.89
C GLU A 224 12.33 6.20 -1.14
N MET A 225 12.58 5.12 -1.88
CA MET A 225 12.91 3.80 -1.37
C MET A 225 14.29 3.33 -1.85
N ASP A 226 14.83 2.30 -1.19
CA ASP A 226 15.96 1.55 -1.74
C ASP A 226 15.53 0.73 -2.96
N LEU A 227 15.99 1.11 -4.15
CA LEU A 227 15.72 0.40 -5.40
C LEU A 227 16.66 -0.77 -5.67
N THR A 228 17.71 -0.97 -4.86
CA THR A 228 18.71 -2.04 -5.04
C THR A 228 18.09 -3.44 -5.17
N PRO A 229 17.08 -3.82 -4.36
CA PRO A 229 16.46 -5.15 -4.45
C PRO A 229 15.74 -5.43 -5.78
N PHE A 230 15.32 -4.40 -6.53
CA PHE A 230 14.77 -4.60 -7.88
C PHE A 230 15.79 -5.18 -8.87
N GLN A 231 17.10 -5.04 -8.61
CA GLN A 231 18.16 -5.64 -9.44
C GLN A 231 18.22 -7.16 -9.27
N TRP A 232 17.63 -7.71 -8.20
CA TRP A 232 17.67 -9.13 -7.88
C TRP A 232 16.45 -9.90 -8.36
N ILE A 233 15.56 -9.23 -9.10
CA ILE A 233 14.37 -9.81 -9.71
C ILE A 233 14.23 -9.38 -11.18
N ASP A 234 13.37 -10.08 -11.92
CA ASP A 234 12.80 -9.57 -13.18
C ASP A 234 11.40 -9.04 -12.89
N PRO A 235 11.24 -7.73 -12.61
CA PRO A 235 9.95 -7.19 -12.23
C PRO A 235 8.94 -7.39 -13.37
N CYS A 236 7.76 -7.89 -13.01
CA CYS A 236 6.72 -8.27 -13.98
C CYS A 236 7.16 -9.32 -15.03
N GLY A 237 8.26 -10.06 -14.79
CA GLY A 237 8.77 -11.08 -15.70
C GLY A 237 9.52 -10.53 -16.92
N TYR A 238 9.91 -9.25 -16.91
CA TYR A 238 10.67 -8.62 -17.98
C TYR A 238 12.14 -8.45 -17.57
N PRO A 239 13.07 -9.25 -18.15
CA PRO A 239 14.49 -9.08 -17.91
C PRO A 239 14.96 -7.68 -18.27
N GLY A 240 15.70 -7.05 -17.35
CA GLY A 240 16.28 -5.73 -17.56
C GLY A 240 15.30 -4.56 -17.52
N LEU A 241 14.04 -4.77 -17.09
CA LEU A 241 13.12 -3.67 -16.87
C LEU A 241 13.61 -2.77 -15.73
N SER A 242 14.07 -1.57 -16.08
CA SER A 242 14.47 -0.55 -15.12
C SER A 242 13.28 -0.02 -14.32
N VAL A 243 13.53 0.27 -13.05
CA VAL A 243 12.58 0.86 -12.10
C VAL A 243 13.05 2.27 -11.74
N THR A 244 12.12 3.17 -11.43
CA THR A 244 12.37 4.54 -10.98
C THR A 244 11.47 4.86 -9.78
N GLN A 245 11.69 6.02 -9.17
CA GLN A 245 10.91 6.54 -8.04
C GLN A 245 10.67 8.04 -8.21
N LEU A 246 9.75 8.63 -7.45
CA LEU A 246 9.45 10.07 -7.48
C LEU A 246 10.69 10.91 -7.20
N ARG A 247 11.50 10.52 -6.20
CA ARG A 247 12.74 11.21 -5.84
C ARG A 247 13.71 11.38 -7.02
N ASP A 248 13.88 10.33 -7.82
CA ASP A 248 14.78 10.33 -9.00
C ASP A 248 14.23 11.16 -10.17
N LEU A 249 12.93 11.51 -10.12
CA LEU A 249 12.26 12.37 -11.10
C LEU A 249 12.25 13.85 -10.66
N GLY A 250 12.91 14.19 -9.55
CA GLY A 250 12.97 15.55 -9.02
C GLY A 250 11.75 15.95 -8.19
N VAL A 251 10.91 14.98 -7.79
CA VAL A 251 9.74 15.22 -6.94
C VAL A 251 10.13 15.06 -5.48
N SER A 252 9.81 16.05 -4.66
CA SER A 252 10.16 16.10 -3.23
C SER A 252 8.98 15.85 -2.29
N TRP A 253 7.87 15.29 -2.79
CA TRP A 253 6.72 14.97 -1.97
C TRP A 253 7.06 13.89 -0.94
N GLY A 254 6.66 14.14 0.32
CA GLY A 254 6.75 13.13 1.38
C GLY A 254 5.70 12.03 1.21
N MET A 255 5.75 11.00 2.06
CA MET A 255 4.80 9.88 2.03
C MET A 255 3.35 10.35 2.23
N GLU A 256 3.11 11.22 3.20
CA GLU A 256 1.76 11.75 3.52
C GLU A 256 1.19 12.60 2.38
N GLU A 257 2.00 13.47 1.79
CA GLU A 257 1.63 14.28 0.64
C GLU A 257 1.33 13.38 -0.57
N THR A 258 2.21 12.43 -0.86
CA THR A 258 2.01 11.47 -1.97
C THR A 258 0.72 10.68 -1.79
N ALA A 259 0.44 10.18 -0.58
CA ALA A 259 -0.78 9.45 -0.26
C ALA A 259 -2.03 10.31 -0.45
N SER A 260 -1.99 11.57 -0.01
CA SER A 260 -3.08 12.54 -0.15
C SER A 260 -3.36 12.89 -1.61
N LEU A 261 -2.30 13.14 -2.40
CA LEU A 261 -2.39 13.41 -3.84
C LEU A 261 -2.96 12.18 -4.58
N PHE A 262 -2.46 10.98 -4.28
CA PHE A 262 -2.93 9.75 -4.89
C PHE A 262 -4.42 9.53 -4.60
N MET A 263 -4.83 9.67 -3.34
CA MET A 263 -6.23 9.52 -2.95
C MET A 263 -7.13 10.52 -3.68
N ARG A 264 -6.72 11.78 -3.79
CA ARG A 264 -7.48 12.80 -4.53
C ARG A 264 -7.69 12.40 -5.99
N HIS A 265 -6.63 12.02 -6.69
CA HIS A 265 -6.72 11.58 -8.09
C HIS A 265 -7.54 10.29 -8.24
N LEU A 266 -7.43 9.35 -7.30
CA LEU A 266 -8.24 8.14 -7.29
C LEU A 266 -9.74 8.43 -7.17
N LEU A 267 -10.12 9.34 -6.26
CA LEU A 267 -11.52 9.74 -6.11
C LEU A 267 -12.04 10.42 -7.38
N THR A 268 -11.25 11.29 -8.00
CA THR A 268 -11.61 11.92 -9.27
C THR A 268 -11.79 10.87 -10.38
N GLU A 269 -10.86 9.93 -10.55
CA GLU A 269 -10.96 8.89 -11.59
C GLU A 269 -12.15 7.94 -11.39
N LEU A 270 -12.54 7.69 -10.14
CA LEU A 270 -13.73 6.90 -9.81
C LEU A 270 -15.05 7.59 -10.17
N GLU A 271 -15.08 8.92 -10.24
CA GLU A 271 -16.27 9.69 -10.63
C GLU A 271 -16.45 9.76 -12.16
N ILE A 272 -15.38 9.52 -12.92
CA ILE A 272 -15.41 9.50 -14.38
C ILE A 272 -16.13 8.23 -14.84
N LYS A 273 -17.39 8.39 -15.28
CA LYS A 273 -18.16 7.34 -15.94
C LYS A 273 -17.47 6.95 -17.24
N GLY A 274 -17.11 5.67 -17.35
CA GLY A 274 -16.59 5.05 -18.57
C GLY A 274 -17.68 4.80 -19.61
#